data_AF-A0A7S3P1M2-F1
#
_entry.id   AF-A0A7S3P1M2-F1
#
_cell.length_a   1.000
_cell.length_b   1.000
_cell.length_c   1.000
_cell.angle_alpha   90.00
_cell.angle_beta   90.00
_cell.angle_gamma   90.00
#
_symmetry.space_group_name_H-M   'P 1'
#
loop_
_entity.id
_entity.type
_entity.pdbx_description
1 polymer ?
#
loop_
_entity_poly.entity_id
_entity_poly.type
_entity_poly.pdbx_seq_one_letter_code
_entity_poly.pdbx_strand_id
1 'polypeptide(L)'
;IFLFHPTLTLESLSVFLCNQIDADEYRMTMHLEYRCYSLDHLKWSAFVGMPILLLWVIASPILALMILTKHRKNLEDWSIKKYMLIIYQGFKPEVYYWEFVNILRKVLIVSTDIFLSIAPNNYSLVCAIVILIFLWRIQIRLQPYKLKDNNELELYGTIA
;
A
#
# COMPACT_ATOMS: atom_id res chain seq x y z
N ILE A 1 12.64 -7.94 -4.23
CA ILE A 1 11.45 -7.10 -4.53
C ILE A 1 10.36 -7.37 -3.51
N PHE A 2 9.80 -8.57 -3.39
CA PHE A 2 8.73 -8.87 -2.40
C PHE A 2 9.05 -8.63 -0.92
N LEU A 3 10.28 -8.88 -0.45
CA LEU A 3 10.68 -8.57 0.94
C LEU A 3 11.01 -7.08 1.15
N PHE A 4 11.48 -6.39 0.10
CA PHE A 4 11.84 -4.98 0.17
C PHE A 4 10.64 -4.07 -0.08
N HIS A 5 9.64 -4.54 -0.81
CA HIS A 5 8.45 -3.79 -1.17
C HIS A 5 7.64 -3.33 0.06
N PRO A 6 7.30 -4.18 1.05
CA PRO A 6 6.58 -3.73 2.23
C PRO A 6 7.40 -2.74 3.04
N THR A 7 8.71 -2.95 3.19
CA THR A 7 9.61 -2.01 3.88
C THR A 7 9.65 -0.66 3.18
N LEU A 8 9.89 -0.62 1.87
CA LEU A 8 9.94 0.63 1.11
C LEU A 8 8.58 1.33 1.08
N THR A 9 7.48 0.57 1.03
CA THR A 9 6.13 1.14 1.10
C THR A 9 5.86 1.71 2.49
N LEU A 10 6.27 1.03 3.55
CA LEU A 10 6.15 1.51 4.93
C LEU A 10 6.99 2.77 5.17
N GLU A 11 8.24 2.79 4.72
CA GLU A 11 9.12 3.98 4.79
C GLU A 11 8.58 5.14 3.95
N SER A 12 7.97 4.85 2.80
CA SER A 12 7.35 5.91 1.99
C SER A 12 6.07 6.44 2.64
N LEU A 13 5.31 5.56 3.32
CA LEU A 13 4.08 5.93 4.03
C LEU A 13 4.36 6.60 5.37
N SER A 14 5.51 6.33 6.01
CA SER A 14 5.86 6.87 7.33
C SER A 14 6.04 8.39 7.34
N VAL A 15 6.36 8.98 6.19
CA VAL A 15 6.37 10.43 5.97
C VAL A 15 4.97 11.05 6.11
N PHE A 16 3.91 10.26 5.94
CA PHE A 16 2.53 10.71 6.09
C PHE A 16 1.87 10.26 7.40
N LEU A 17 2.56 9.44 8.20
CA LEU A 17 2.03 8.98 9.48
C LEU A 17 2.22 10.07 10.53
N CYS A 18 1.09 10.44 11.13
CA CYS A 18 1.00 11.46 12.16
C CYS A 18 0.62 10.82 13.49
N ASN A 19 1.43 11.05 14.52
CA ASN A 19 1.15 10.62 15.89
C ASN A 19 0.71 11.82 16.73
N GLN A 20 -0.29 11.59 17.57
CA GLN A 20 -0.71 12.57 18.57
C GLN A 20 0.26 12.52 19.75
N ILE A 21 0.95 13.63 20.01
CA ILE A 21 1.88 13.77 21.15
C ILE A 21 1.16 14.47 22.31
N ASP A 22 0.27 15.42 22.00
CA ASP A 22 -0.51 16.20 22.96
C ASP A 22 -1.94 16.44 22.44
N ALA A 23 -2.84 16.94 23.30
CA ALA A 23 -4.28 17.06 23.00
C ALA A 23 -4.60 17.69 21.63
N ASP A 24 -3.83 18.71 21.21
CA ASP A 24 -3.98 19.41 19.92
C ASP A 24 -2.68 19.40 19.08
N GLU A 25 -1.67 18.59 19.42
CA GLU A 25 -0.42 18.50 18.67
C GLU A 25 -0.23 17.13 18.00
N TYR A 26 -0.46 17.11 16.69
CA TYR A 26 -0.09 15.99 15.81
C TYR A 26 1.27 16.24 15.19
N ARG A 27 2.19 15.29 15.31
CA ARG A 27 3.55 15.39 14.78
C ARG A 27 3.91 14.17 13.96
N MET A 28 4.79 14.35 12.99
CA MET A 28 5.19 13.28 12.09
C MET A 28 6.00 12.22 12.83
N THR A 29 5.68 10.95 12.62
CA THR A 29 6.30 9.83 13.37
C THR A 29 7.80 9.68 13.09
N MET A 30 8.24 9.97 11.86
CA MET A 30 9.66 9.90 11.48
C MET A 30 10.49 11.10 11.95
N HIS A 31 9.89 12.29 12.00
CA HIS A 31 10.56 13.51 12.45
C HIS A 31 9.59 14.37 13.26
N LEU A 32 9.68 14.26 14.59
CA LEU A 32 8.83 15.00 15.53
C LEU A 32 8.98 16.53 15.43
N GLU A 33 9.96 17.03 14.69
CA GLU A 33 10.14 18.47 14.44
C GLU A 33 9.01 19.07 13.60
N TYR A 34 8.37 18.26 12.73
CA TYR A 34 7.32 18.73 11.83
C TYR A 34 5.92 18.52 12.42
N ARG A 35 5.13 19.61 12.48
CA ARG A 35 3.71 19.58 12.83
C ARG A 35 2.90 19.02 11.65
N CYS A 36 2.17 17.95 11.91
CA CYS A 36 1.21 17.39 10.97
C CYS A 36 0.04 18.33 10.74
N TYR A 37 -0.55 18.24 9.54
CA TYR A 37 -1.67 19.06 9.09
C TYR A 37 -1.40 20.58 9.04
N SER A 38 -0.14 21.01 9.17
CA SER A 38 0.25 22.37 8.85
C SER A 38 0.12 22.62 7.33
N LEU A 39 -0.16 23.86 6.93
CA LEU A 39 -0.28 24.24 5.51
C LEU A 39 0.96 23.85 4.70
N ASP A 40 2.14 23.95 5.29
CA ASP A 40 3.39 23.56 4.63
C ASP A 40 3.50 22.04 4.51
N HIS A 41 3.22 21.29 5.57
CA HIS A 41 3.21 19.83 5.52
C HIS A 41 2.23 19.31 4.48
N LEU A 42 1.00 19.83 4.45
CA LEU A 42 -0.02 19.43 3.47
C LEU A 42 0.41 19.74 2.03
N LYS A 43 0.99 20.91 1.78
CA LYS A 43 1.50 21.28 0.45
C LYS A 43 2.63 20.35 0.00
N TRP A 44 3.65 20.15 0.84
CA TRP A 44 4.78 19.29 0.49
C TRP A 44 4.37 17.82 0.33
N SER A 45 3.53 17.33 1.23
CA SER A 45 3.02 15.96 1.18
C SER A 45 2.12 15.73 -0.04
N ALA A 46 1.25 16.68 -0.41
CA ALA A 46 0.38 16.53 -1.58
C ALA A 46 1.10 16.75 -2.92
N PHE A 47 2.01 17.72 -3.02
CA PHE A 47 2.68 18.05 -4.29
C PHE A 47 3.95 17.25 -4.57
N VAL A 48 4.65 16.77 -3.54
CA VAL A 48 5.91 16.04 -3.69
C VAL A 48 5.76 14.60 -3.21
N GLY A 49 5.22 14.42 -2.01
CA GLY A 49 5.05 13.09 -1.43
C GLY A 49 4.12 12.20 -2.27
N MET A 50 2.90 12.66 -2.55
CA MET A 50 1.88 11.86 -3.23
C MET A 50 2.29 11.47 -4.66
N PRO A 51 2.85 12.36 -5.51
CA PRO A 51 3.26 11.99 -6.86
C PRO A 51 4.43 11.01 -6.87
N ILE A 52 5.42 11.17 -5.98
CA ILE A 52 6.55 10.22 -5.86
C ILE A 52 6.03 8.85 -5.41
N LEU A 53 5.11 8.82 -4.45
CA LEU A 53 4.52 7.59 -3.97
C LEU A 53 3.67 6.90 -5.04
N LEU A 54 2.85 7.65 -5.79
CA LEU A 54 2.10 7.12 -6.93
C LEU A 54 3.03 6.60 -8.04
N LEU A 55 4.10 7.32 -8.36
CA LEU A 55 5.11 6.86 -9.32
C LEU A 55 5.74 5.55 -8.86
N TRP A 56 6.10 5.41 -7.58
CA TRP A 56 6.65 4.16 -7.05
C TRP A 56 5.64 3.01 -7.14
N VAL A 57 4.39 3.28 -6.77
CA VAL A 57 3.29 2.31 -6.76
C VAL A 57 2.89 1.86 -8.16
N ILE A 58 3.04 2.72 -9.18
CA ILE A 58 2.78 2.40 -10.59
C ILE A 58 4.01 1.82 -11.29
N ALA A 59 5.22 2.28 -10.95
CA ALA A 59 6.46 1.75 -11.50
C ALA A 59 6.67 0.28 -11.09
N SER A 60 6.35 -0.08 -9.85
CA SER A 60 6.42 -1.45 -9.35
C SER A 60 5.64 -2.47 -10.22
N PRO A 61 4.34 -2.28 -10.56
CA PRO A 61 3.59 -3.16 -11.45
C PRO A 61 4.08 -3.14 -12.89
N ILE A 62 4.48 -1.99 -13.42
CA ILE A 62 5.01 -1.91 -14.79
C ILE A 62 6.30 -2.72 -14.89
N LEU A 63 7.22 -2.58 -13.93
CA LEU A 63 8.44 -3.37 -13.89
C LEU A 63 8.14 -4.88 -13.76
N ALA A 64 7.19 -5.26 -12.90
CA ALA A 64 6.78 -6.65 -12.76
C ALA A 64 6.18 -7.22 -14.08
N LEU A 65 5.29 -6.47 -14.74
CA LEU A 65 4.68 -6.85 -16.02
C LEU A 65 5.70 -6.89 -17.16
N MET A 66 6.66 -5.95 -17.20
CA MET A 66 7.75 -5.95 -18.18
C MET A 66 8.66 -7.17 -18.02
N ILE A 67 9.04 -7.51 -16.79
CA ILE A 67 9.82 -8.72 -16.50
C ILE A 67 9.03 -9.97 -16.93
N LEU A 68 7.72 -10.02 -16.62
CA LEU A 68 6.85 -11.14 -16.97
C LEU A 68 6.71 -11.31 -18.48
N THR A 69 6.41 -10.24 -19.22
CA THR A 69 6.22 -10.27 -20.67
C THR A 69 7.52 -10.55 -21.41
N LYS A 70 8.67 -10.04 -20.94
CA LYS A 70 9.99 -10.29 -21.52
C LYS A 70 10.45 -11.74 -21.38
N HIS A 71 10.08 -12.41 -20.28
CA HIS A 71 10.50 -13.79 -20.00
C HIS A 71 9.41 -14.84 -20.27
N ARG A 72 8.21 -14.44 -20.74
CA ARG A 72 7.12 -15.35 -21.10
C ARG A 72 7.49 -16.36 -22.20
N LYS A 73 8.49 -16.06 -23.03
CA LYS A 73 8.96 -16.97 -24.09
C LYS A 73 10.00 -18.02 -23.61
N ASN A 74 10.60 -17.84 -22.44
CA ASN A 74 11.60 -18.75 -21.84
C ASN A 74 11.16 -19.25 -20.45
N LEU A 75 9.88 -19.63 -20.31
CA LEU A 75 9.30 -20.10 -19.04
C LEU A 75 9.90 -21.42 -18.50
N GLU A 76 10.72 -22.11 -19.29
CA GLU A 76 11.36 -23.38 -18.92
C GLU A 76 12.71 -23.21 -18.23
N ASP A 77 13.29 -22.00 -18.25
CA ASP A 77 14.57 -21.75 -17.60
C ASP A 77 14.37 -21.72 -16.07
N TRP A 78 15.03 -22.64 -15.37
CA TRP A 78 14.87 -22.90 -13.94
C TRP A 78 15.14 -21.63 -13.09
N SER A 79 16.04 -20.78 -13.58
CA SER A 79 16.41 -19.50 -12.95
C SER A 79 15.27 -18.49 -12.97
N ILE A 80 14.56 -18.39 -14.11
CA ILE A 80 13.41 -17.50 -14.29
C ILE A 80 12.22 -18.01 -13.47
N LYS A 81 12.00 -19.33 -13.47
CA LYS A 81 10.95 -19.98 -12.68
C LYS A 81 11.13 -19.73 -11.18
N LYS A 82 12.36 -19.74 -10.68
CA LYS A 82 12.68 -19.41 -9.27
C LYS A 82 12.40 -17.94 -8.94
N TYR A 83 12.77 -17.01 -9.81
CA TYR A 83 12.46 -15.58 -9.64
C TYR A 83 10.95 -15.32 -9.68
N MET A 84 10.23 -15.96 -10.60
CA MET A 84 8.77 -15.94 -10.62
C MET A 84 8.20 -16.54 -9.34
N LEU A 85 8.69 -17.68 -8.87
CA LEU A 85 8.24 -18.28 -7.60
C LEU A 85 8.44 -17.37 -6.39
N ILE A 86 9.46 -16.51 -6.39
CA ILE A 86 9.71 -15.50 -5.35
C ILE A 86 8.74 -14.30 -5.51
N ILE A 87 8.37 -13.92 -6.74
CA ILE A 87 7.38 -12.86 -7.01
C ILE A 87 5.94 -13.36 -6.78
N TYR A 88 5.66 -14.65 -7.00
CA TYR A 88 4.36 -15.29 -6.78
C TYR A 88 4.29 -16.04 -5.45
N GLN A 89 5.25 -15.80 -4.54
CA GLN A 89 5.38 -16.59 -3.32
C GLN A 89 4.20 -16.30 -2.39
N GLY A 90 3.19 -17.16 -2.46
CA GLY A 90 2.00 -17.08 -1.62
C GLY A 90 0.69 -16.78 -2.37
N PHE A 91 0.72 -16.23 -3.60
CA PHE A 91 -0.49 -15.90 -4.36
C PHE A 91 -0.88 -16.97 -5.39
N LYS A 92 -2.18 -17.08 -5.68
CA LYS A 92 -2.71 -17.91 -6.77
C LYS A 92 -2.27 -17.32 -8.12
N PRO A 93 -1.89 -18.14 -9.12
CA PRO A 93 -1.45 -17.65 -10.42
C PRO A 93 -2.49 -16.76 -11.12
N GLU A 94 -3.77 -17.03 -10.88
CA GLU A 94 -4.92 -16.32 -11.43
C GLU A 94 -5.11 -14.92 -10.84
N VAL A 95 -4.58 -14.66 -9.64
CA VAL A 95 -4.80 -13.42 -8.88
C VAL A 95 -3.47 -12.75 -8.52
N TYR A 96 -2.49 -12.80 -9.43
CA TYR A 96 -1.17 -12.23 -9.18
C TYR A 96 -1.15 -10.70 -9.01
N TYR A 97 -2.16 -10.01 -9.53
CA TYR A 97 -2.28 -8.56 -9.42
C TYR A 97 -2.71 -8.10 -8.02
N TRP A 98 -3.07 -9.03 -7.12
CA TRP A 98 -3.58 -8.71 -5.79
C TRP A 98 -2.58 -7.93 -4.94
N GLU A 99 -1.28 -8.20 -5.07
CA GLU A 99 -0.25 -7.43 -4.38
C GLU A 99 -0.36 -5.93 -4.71
N PHE A 100 -0.62 -5.59 -5.97
CA PHE A 100 -0.83 -4.19 -6.38
C PHE A 100 -2.10 -3.59 -5.79
N VAL A 101 -3.15 -4.38 -5.64
CA VAL A 101 -4.39 -3.95 -4.98
C VAL A 101 -4.13 -3.63 -3.50
N ASN A 102 -3.35 -4.45 -2.81
CA ASN A 102 -2.95 -4.21 -1.41
C ASN A 102 -2.13 -2.93 -1.24
N ILE A 103 -1.25 -2.63 -2.20
CA ILE A 103 -0.45 -1.40 -2.18
C ILE A 103 -1.34 -0.18 -2.47
N LEU A 104 -2.15 -0.24 -3.54
CA LEU A 104 -3.08 0.82 -3.92
C LEU A 104 -4.04 1.15 -2.77
N ARG A 105 -4.52 0.15 -2.03
CA ARG A 105 -5.30 0.33 -0.80
C ARG A 105 -4.62 1.27 0.20
N LYS A 106 -3.35 1.00 0.51
CA LYS A 106 -2.58 1.80 1.49
C LYS A 106 -2.42 3.25 1.01
N VAL A 107 -2.17 3.43 -0.29
CA VAL A 107 -2.09 4.78 -0.90
C VAL A 107 -3.41 5.53 -0.77
N LEU A 108 -4.53 4.89 -1.07
CA LEU A 108 -5.86 5.53 -1.00
C LEU A 108 -6.20 5.98 0.42
N ILE A 109 -5.91 5.14 1.42
CA ILE A 109 -6.14 5.48 2.84
C ILE A 109 -5.31 6.70 3.24
N VAL A 110 -4.01 6.70 2.93
CA VAL A 110 -3.14 7.84 3.25
C VAL A 110 -3.53 9.09 2.48
N SER A 111 -3.97 8.94 1.23
CA SER A 111 -4.48 10.06 0.43
C SER A 111 -5.73 10.67 1.06
N THR A 112 -6.71 9.84 1.45
CA THR A 112 -7.92 10.34 2.11
C THR A 112 -7.59 11.07 3.41
N ASP A 113 -6.59 10.61 4.15
CA ASP A 113 -6.16 11.26 5.38
C ASP A 113 -5.56 12.64 5.14
N ILE A 114 -4.67 12.78 4.16
CA ILE A 114 -4.06 14.06 3.80
C ILE A 114 -5.10 15.07 3.29
N PHE A 115 -6.03 14.63 2.43
CA PHE A 115 -6.99 15.55 1.81
C PHE A 115 -8.17 15.92 2.72
N LEU A 116 -8.64 15.01 3.58
CA LEU A 116 -9.85 15.21 4.40
C LEU A 116 -9.54 15.56 5.86
N SER A 117 -8.28 15.53 6.30
CA SER A 117 -7.88 15.94 7.66
C SER A 117 -8.16 17.41 7.99
N ILE A 118 -8.26 18.28 6.98
CA ILE A 118 -8.55 19.71 7.15
C ILE A 118 -10.05 19.94 7.42
N ALA A 119 -10.91 18.96 7.10
CA ALA A 119 -12.35 19.10 7.29
C ALA A 119 -12.71 18.91 8.78
N PRO A 120 -13.55 19.80 9.37
CA PRO A 120 -13.91 19.76 10.79
C PRO A 120 -14.79 18.57 11.18
N ASN A 121 -15.39 17.89 10.20
CA ASN A 121 -16.13 16.65 10.40
C ASN A 121 -15.24 15.49 9.97
N ASN A 122 -15.18 14.43 10.78
CA ASN A 122 -14.37 13.20 10.63
C ASN A 122 -14.61 12.37 9.34
N TYR A 123 -14.79 13.02 8.18
CA TYR A 123 -15.06 12.39 6.89
C TYR A 123 -13.90 11.53 6.41
N SER A 124 -12.65 11.88 6.76
CA SER A 124 -11.47 11.05 6.46
C SER A 124 -11.65 9.61 6.96
N LEU A 125 -12.03 9.45 8.23
CA LEU A 125 -12.23 8.15 8.87
C LEU A 125 -13.37 7.36 8.22
N VAL A 126 -14.50 8.01 7.93
CA VAL A 126 -15.66 7.35 7.30
C VAL A 126 -15.30 6.87 5.89
N CYS A 127 -14.61 7.70 5.10
CA CYS A 127 -14.16 7.32 3.76
C CYS A 127 -13.16 6.16 3.80
N ALA A 128 -12.18 6.18 4.71
CA ALA A 128 -11.22 5.10 4.89
C ALA A 128 -11.92 3.77 5.25
N ILE A 129 -12.88 3.80 6.17
CA ILE A 129 -13.67 2.61 6.57
C ILE A 129 -14.46 2.05 5.38
N VAL A 130 -15.10 2.90 4.57
CA VAL A 130 -15.83 2.45 3.37
C VAL A 130 -14.91 1.77 2.36
N ILE A 131 -13.73 2.34 2.12
CA ILE A 131 -12.71 1.76 1.23
C ILE A 131 -12.24 0.39 1.77
N LEU A 132 -11.99 0.30 3.08
CA LEU A 132 -11.58 -0.95 3.73
C LEU A 132 -12.66 -2.03 3.62
N ILE A 133 -13.93 -1.70 3.88
CA ILE A 133 -15.05 -2.66 3.76
C ILE A 133 -15.19 -3.14 2.31
N PHE A 134 -15.12 -2.24 1.34
CA PHE A 134 -15.22 -2.61 -0.07
C PHE A 134 -14.11 -3.58 -0.48
N LEU A 135 -12.86 -3.29 -0.12
CA LEU A 135 -11.71 -4.14 -0.46
C LEU A 135 -11.73 -5.46 0.32
N TRP A 136 -12.17 -5.45 1.57
CA TRP A 136 -12.37 -6.66 2.37
C TRP A 136 -13.35 -7.63 1.72
N ARG A 137 -14.45 -7.12 1.17
CA ARG A 137 -15.43 -7.94 0.43
C ARG A 137 -14.83 -8.57 -0.82
N ILE A 138 -13.99 -7.82 -1.54
CA ILE A 138 -13.27 -8.33 -2.72
C ILE A 138 -12.26 -9.41 -2.31
N GLN A 139 -11.54 -9.21 -1.20
CA GLN A 139 -10.55 -10.15 -0.68
C GLN A 139 -11.17 -11.50 -0.31
N ILE A 140 -12.31 -11.48 0.38
CA ILE A 140 -13.05 -12.71 0.75
C ILE A 140 -13.50 -13.48 -0.51
N ARG A 141 -13.90 -12.77 -1.57
CA ARG A 141 -14.36 -13.38 -2.83
C ARG A 141 -13.20 -14.02 -3.60
N LEU A 142 -12.04 -13.35 -3.67
CA LEU A 142 -10.92 -13.79 -4.50
C LEU A 142 -10.00 -14.80 -3.79
N GLN A 143 -9.91 -14.77 -2.46
CA GLN A 143 -8.97 -15.56 -1.65
C GLN A 143 -7.60 -15.66 -2.35
N PRO A 144 -6.91 -14.53 -2.50
CA PRO A 144 -5.80 -14.37 -3.43
C PRO A 144 -4.60 -15.26 -3.04
N TYR A 145 -4.46 -15.62 -1.77
CA TYR A 145 -3.37 -16.47 -1.30
C TYR A 145 -3.66 -17.96 -1.52
N LYS A 146 -2.61 -18.74 -1.84
CA LYS A 146 -2.66 -20.20 -2.00
C LYS A 146 -2.90 -20.93 -0.68
N LEU A 147 -2.28 -20.43 0.39
CA LEU A 147 -2.43 -20.96 1.74
C LEU A 147 -3.63 -20.29 2.42
N LYS A 148 -4.46 -21.08 3.09
CA LYS A 148 -5.64 -20.58 3.81
C LYS A 148 -5.22 -19.70 4.99
N ASP A 149 -4.20 -20.12 5.74
CA ASP A 149 -3.66 -19.38 6.89
C ASP A 149 -3.21 -17.97 6.50
N ASN A 150 -2.58 -17.80 5.33
CA ASN A 150 -2.16 -16.47 4.85
C ASN A 150 -3.36 -15.58 4.49
N ASN A 151 -4.45 -16.16 3.96
CA ASN A 151 -5.68 -15.40 3.73
C ASN A 151 -6.30 -14.94 5.06
N GLU A 152 -6.25 -15.78 6.10
CA GLU A 152 -6.76 -15.45 7.44
C GLU A 152 -5.90 -14.37 8.11
N LEU A 153 -4.57 -14.48 8.06
CA LEU A 153 -3.66 -13.47 8.59
C LEU A 153 -3.86 -12.09 7.94
N GLU A 154 -4.00 -12.01 6.62
CA GLU A 154 -4.27 -10.75 5.92
C GLU A 154 -5.66 -10.21 6.27
N LEU A 155 -6.65 -11.08 6.47
CA LEU A 155 -8.00 -10.70 6.87
C LEU A 155 -7.99 -10.03 8.25
N TYR A 156 -7.28 -10.63 9.21
CA TYR A 156 -7.11 -10.07 10.55
C TYR A 156 -6.29 -8.79 10.54
N GLY A 157 -5.19 -8.74 9.77
CA GLY A 157 -4.36 -7.53 9.63
C GLY A 157 -5.05 -6.37 8.91
N THR A 158 -6.18 -6.60 8.23
CA THR A 158 -7.01 -5.52 7.64
C THR A 158 -7.97 -4.91 8.67
N ILE A 159 -8.25 -5.61 9.77
CA ILE A 159 -9.21 -5.21 10.80
C ILE A 159 -8.51 -4.66 12.05
N ALA A 160 -7.29 -5.14 12.33
CA ALA A 160 -6.44 -4.66 13.42
C ALA A 160 -5.82 -3.29 13.10
#